data_AF-A0ABD3T5Y0-F1
#
_entry.id   AF-A0ABD3T5Y0-F1
#
_cell.length_a   1.000
_cell.length_b   1.000
_cell.length_c   1.000
_cell.angle_alpha   90.00
_cell.angle_beta   90.00
_cell.angle_gamma   90.00
#
_symmetry.space_group_name_H-M   'P 1'
#
loop_
_entity.id
_entity.type
_entity.pdbx_description
1 polymer ?
#
loop_
_entity_poly.entity_id
_entity_poly.type
_entity_poly.pdbx_seq_one_letter_code
_entity_poly.pdbx_strand_id
1 'polypeptide(L)'
;MIQFVIISRSHDGLPLAANSDSPPMGPASALQEAYKYMKVLSRISGKFPDRCTFQFEPYTIHFISALGLTYLVLCEDSYPAVLAMSFLDEIQKEFLQCYEKKKIEEVQRPYALIDFDITLQKLKQRYNNTRSLTTRLNLAQLSQELKMRPPYMVCPDELRPGYGESKNNNATLSTTASLHSRYLPSTLYVIISLGLNCFCALLNLSRGIVVINEAHIDSVYDSEHYQYGATFLICCFLSLYQIYLIINPLRRRKALACATLASNCLCQLYLWEYRNNLQILFHVTVACYGTFVIFTRKVQEKLPQYTL
;
A
#
# COMPACT_ATOMS: atom_id res chain seq x y z
N MET A 1 17.42 -29.33 0.20
CA MET A 1 16.70 -29.35 1.50
C MET A 1 16.30 -27.93 1.92
N ILE A 2 15.32 -27.80 2.82
CA ILE A 2 14.92 -26.52 3.45
C ILE A 2 15.96 -26.08 4.47
N GLN A 3 16.40 -24.83 4.39
CA GLN A 3 17.43 -24.22 5.24
C GLN A 3 16.84 -23.22 6.25
N PHE A 4 16.09 -22.21 5.79
CA PHE A 4 15.53 -21.17 6.67
C PHE A 4 14.07 -20.86 6.38
N VAL A 5 13.39 -20.34 7.39
CA VAL A 5 11.97 -19.94 7.36
C VAL A 5 11.83 -18.60 8.07
N ILE A 6 11.12 -17.66 7.45
CA ILE A 6 10.78 -16.37 8.06
C ILE A 6 9.29 -16.15 7.86
N ILE A 7 8.62 -15.74 8.93
CA ILE A 7 7.26 -15.19 8.88
C ILE A 7 7.37 -13.70 9.16
N SER A 8 6.90 -12.87 8.24
CA SER A 8 6.90 -11.42 8.39
C SER A 8 5.52 -10.83 8.11
N ARG A 9 5.31 -9.61 8.58
CA ARG A 9 4.11 -8.84 8.28
C ARG A 9 4.31 -8.09 6.96
N SER A 10 3.36 -8.24 6.03
CA SER A 10 3.57 -7.83 4.63
C SER A 10 3.63 -6.32 4.41
N HIS A 11 3.05 -5.50 5.31
CA HIS A 11 2.92 -4.06 5.08
C HIS A 11 4.17 -3.27 5.47
N ASP A 12 4.91 -3.71 6.48
CA ASP A 12 6.11 -3.05 7.01
C ASP A 12 7.34 -3.96 6.97
N GLY A 13 7.15 -5.25 6.67
CA GLY A 13 8.24 -6.20 6.63
C GLY A 13 8.70 -6.69 8.01
N LEU A 14 7.95 -6.40 9.07
CA LEU A 14 8.34 -6.73 10.43
C LEU A 14 8.42 -8.27 10.59
N PRO A 15 9.59 -8.84 10.90
CA PRO A 15 9.70 -10.27 11.13
C PRO A 15 8.98 -10.62 12.45
N LEU A 16 8.14 -11.64 12.42
CA LEU A 16 7.31 -12.09 13.53
C LEU A 16 7.88 -13.35 14.19
N ALA A 17 8.31 -14.30 13.36
CA ALA A 17 8.92 -15.56 13.77
C ALA A 17 9.91 -16.03 12.69
N ALA A 18 10.90 -16.80 13.09
CA ALA A 18 11.82 -17.49 12.19
C ALA A 18 12.32 -18.76 12.88
N ASN A 19 12.86 -19.71 12.10
CA ASN A 19 13.55 -20.83 12.70
C ASN A 19 14.90 -20.38 13.29
N SER A 20 15.27 -20.87 14.48
CA SER A 20 16.49 -20.47 15.20
C SER A 20 17.82 -20.93 14.60
N ASP A 21 17.80 -21.48 13.38
CA ASP A 21 19.05 -21.83 12.72
C ASP A 21 19.84 -20.55 12.43
N SER A 22 21.09 -20.51 12.85
CA SER A 22 22.00 -19.44 12.46
C SER A 22 22.65 -19.81 11.12
N PRO A 23 22.75 -18.87 10.15
CA PRO A 23 23.55 -19.11 8.97
C PRO A 23 24.99 -19.41 9.39
N PRO A 24 25.68 -20.37 8.74
CA PRO A 24 27.05 -20.74 9.11
C PRO A 24 27.95 -19.51 9.18
N MET A 25 28.65 -19.34 10.31
CA MET A 25 29.65 -18.29 10.50
C MET A 25 30.95 -18.70 9.80
N GLY A 26 31.00 -18.49 8.48
CA GLY A 26 32.19 -18.64 7.64
C GLY A 26 32.26 -17.50 6.61
N PRO A 27 33.41 -17.28 5.94
CA PRO A 27 33.54 -16.22 4.95
C PRO A 27 32.51 -16.38 3.83
N ALA A 28 31.73 -15.32 3.57
CA ALA A 28 30.77 -15.12 2.47
C ALA A 28 30.20 -16.40 1.83
N SER A 29 29.63 -17.30 2.64
CA SER A 29 29.00 -18.50 2.09
C SER A 29 27.78 -18.09 1.25
N ALA A 30 27.55 -18.76 0.11
CA ALA A 30 26.37 -18.50 -0.72
C ALA A 30 25.06 -18.59 0.10
N LEU A 31 25.03 -19.41 1.15
CA LEU A 31 23.90 -19.50 2.07
C LEU A 31 23.67 -18.21 2.86
N GLN A 32 24.75 -17.54 3.30
CA GLN A 32 24.68 -16.26 3.99
C GLN A 32 24.14 -15.16 3.07
N GLU A 33 24.54 -15.15 1.79
CA GLU A 33 24.03 -14.21 0.79
C GLU A 33 22.56 -14.48 0.46
N ALA A 34 22.18 -15.74 0.24
CA ALA A 34 20.79 -16.14 0.06
C ALA A 34 19.92 -15.68 1.24
N TYR A 35 20.41 -15.84 2.47
CA TYR A 35 19.71 -15.38 3.67
C TYR A 35 19.60 -13.85 3.75
N LYS A 36 20.59 -13.09 3.26
CA LYS A 36 20.46 -11.63 3.11
C LYS A 36 19.36 -11.27 2.13
N TYR A 37 19.29 -11.93 0.97
CA TYR A 37 18.19 -11.73 0.01
C TYR A 37 16.83 -12.08 0.61
N MET A 38 16.74 -13.16 1.39
CA MET A 38 15.52 -13.55 2.11
C MET A 38 15.04 -12.44 3.06
N LYS A 39 15.96 -11.78 3.79
CA LYS A 39 15.64 -10.63 4.66
C LYS A 39 15.22 -9.38 3.88
N VAL A 40 15.78 -9.15 2.70
CA VAL A 40 15.32 -8.06 1.82
C VAL A 40 13.91 -8.36 1.34
N LEU A 41 13.69 -9.56 0.79
CA LEU A 41 12.39 -10.03 0.34
C LEU A 41 11.32 -9.97 1.43
N SER A 42 11.65 -10.34 2.67
CA SER A 42 10.68 -10.26 3.77
C SER A 42 10.18 -8.83 4.01
N ARG A 43 11.02 -7.81 3.71
CA ARG A 43 10.68 -6.39 3.85
C ARG A 43 9.91 -5.80 2.68
N ILE A 44 10.22 -6.25 1.46
CA ILE A 44 9.60 -5.73 0.24
C ILE A 44 8.51 -6.65 -0.33
N SER A 45 8.21 -7.77 0.34
CA SER A 45 7.23 -8.78 -0.10
C SER A 45 5.87 -8.20 -0.48
N GLY A 46 5.42 -7.13 0.18
CA GLY A 46 4.17 -6.43 -0.15
C GLY A 46 4.12 -5.77 -1.53
N LYS A 47 5.24 -5.74 -2.29
CA LYS A 47 5.29 -5.26 -3.69
C LYS A 47 5.01 -6.37 -4.70
N PHE A 48 5.07 -7.63 -4.29
CA PHE A 48 4.97 -8.78 -5.19
C PHE A 48 3.60 -9.49 -5.07
N PRO A 49 3.22 -10.31 -6.06
CA PRO A 49 2.05 -11.17 -5.98
C PRO A 49 2.07 -12.14 -4.78
N ASP A 50 0.93 -12.78 -4.54
CA ASP A 50 0.70 -13.71 -3.44
C ASP A 50 1.55 -14.99 -3.47
N ARG A 51 2.17 -15.36 -4.60
CA ARG A 51 3.11 -16.49 -4.70
C ARG A 51 4.30 -16.11 -5.56
N CYS A 52 5.49 -16.25 -5.01
CA CYS A 52 6.72 -15.81 -5.65
C CYS A 52 7.88 -16.77 -5.44
N THR A 53 8.85 -16.71 -6.34
CA THR A 53 10.10 -17.47 -6.29
C THR A 53 11.26 -16.58 -6.71
N PHE A 54 12.35 -16.59 -5.95
CA PHE A 54 13.61 -15.92 -6.25
C PHE A 54 14.72 -16.96 -6.30
N GLN A 55 15.35 -17.10 -7.46
CA GLN A 55 16.45 -18.03 -7.67
C GLN A 55 17.79 -17.33 -7.38
N PHE A 56 18.62 -17.97 -6.57
CA PHE A 56 19.97 -17.54 -6.25
C PHE A 56 20.86 -18.78 -6.06
N GLU A 57 21.34 -19.35 -7.17
CA GLU A 57 22.07 -20.61 -7.15
C GLU A 57 23.22 -20.62 -6.11
N PRO A 58 23.36 -21.68 -5.30
CA PRO A 58 22.66 -22.97 -5.37
C PRO A 58 21.36 -23.03 -4.53
N TYR A 59 20.75 -21.89 -4.22
CA TYR A 59 19.56 -21.78 -3.38
C TYR A 59 18.37 -21.13 -4.10
N THR A 60 17.18 -21.40 -3.60
CA THR A 60 15.94 -20.80 -4.08
C THR A 60 15.11 -20.37 -2.88
N ILE A 61 14.52 -19.18 -2.98
CA ILE A 61 13.63 -18.60 -1.99
C ILE A 61 12.22 -18.63 -2.55
N HIS A 62 11.32 -19.32 -1.87
CA HIS A 62 9.89 -19.28 -2.18
C HIS A 62 9.17 -18.48 -1.10
N PHE A 63 8.16 -17.71 -1.49
CA PHE A 63 7.29 -17.07 -0.51
C PHE A 63 5.85 -16.98 -0.97
N ILE A 64 4.95 -17.01 0.01
CA ILE A 64 3.53 -16.73 -0.18
C ILE A 64 3.10 -15.56 0.71
N SER A 65 2.17 -14.76 0.22
CA SER A 65 1.59 -13.63 0.97
C SER A 65 0.07 -13.74 1.04
N ALA A 66 -0.47 -13.82 2.25
CA ALA A 66 -1.91 -13.87 2.49
C ALA A 66 -2.27 -13.21 3.82
N LEU A 67 -3.48 -12.62 3.89
CA LEU A 67 -4.03 -12.03 5.12
C LEU A 67 -3.12 -10.98 5.82
N GLY A 68 -2.23 -10.32 5.05
CA GLY A 68 -1.29 -9.33 5.58
C GLY A 68 -0.01 -9.92 6.19
N LEU A 69 0.22 -11.21 5.97
CA LEU A 69 1.41 -11.95 6.37
C LEU A 69 2.13 -12.51 5.15
N THR A 70 3.45 -12.59 5.25
CA THR A 70 4.33 -13.22 4.27
C THR A 70 5.08 -14.36 4.94
N TYR A 71 5.05 -15.52 4.29
CA TYR A 71 5.76 -16.73 4.72
C TYR A 71 6.83 -17.02 3.69
N LEU A 72 8.09 -17.02 4.12
CA LEU A 72 9.25 -17.23 3.25
C LEU A 72 9.98 -18.50 3.66
N VAL A 73 10.43 -19.27 2.68
CA VAL A 73 11.31 -20.42 2.86
C VAL A 73 12.52 -20.29 1.93
N LEU A 74 13.70 -20.55 2.46
CA LEU A 74 14.96 -20.65 1.73
C LEU A 74 15.35 -22.13 1.70
N CYS A 75 15.52 -22.70 0.52
CA CYS A 75 15.91 -24.08 0.30
C CYS A 75 17.01 -24.19 -0.76
N GLU A 76 17.68 -25.33 -0.83
CA GLU A 76 18.55 -25.66 -1.98
C GLU A 76 17.72 -25.75 -3.26
N ASP A 77 18.32 -25.40 -4.38
CA ASP A 77 17.65 -25.40 -5.68
C ASP A 77 17.17 -26.81 -6.11
N SER A 78 17.84 -27.86 -5.63
CA SER A 78 17.43 -29.26 -5.83
C SER A 78 16.14 -29.64 -5.07
N TYR A 79 15.65 -28.80 -4.16
CA TYR A 79 14.45 -29.09 -3.39
C TYR A 79 13.18 -28.85 -4.23
N PRO A 80 12.25 -29.82 -4.35
CA PRO A 80 11.10 -29.66 -5.23
C PRO A 80 10.21 -28.47 -4.84
N ALA A 81 9.96 -27.55 -5.79
CA ALA A 81 9.14 -26.36 -5.57
C ALA A 81 7.72 -26.68 -5.06
N VAL A 82 7.14 -27.80 -5.50
CA VAL A 82 5.82 -28.28 -5.02
C VAL A 82 5.84 -28.57 -3.52
N LEU A 83 6.93 -29.16 -3.01
CA LEU A 83 7.08 -29.41 -1.58
C LEU A 83 7.33 -28.11 -0.80
N ALA A 84 8.10 -27.17 -1.37
CA ALA A 84 8.32 -25.87 -0.75
C ALA A 84 7.03 -25.05 -0.62
N MET A 85 6.19 -25.04 -1.66
CA MET A 85 4.88 -24.36 -1.61
C MET A 85 3.92 -25.04 -0.64
N SER A 86 3.84 -26.38 -0.66
CA SER A 86 3.05 -27.14 0.33
C SER A 86 3.48 -26.85 1.77
N PHE A 87 4.80 -26.73 1.99
CA PHE A 87 5.35 -26.37 3.30
C PHE A 87 4.90 -25.00 3.77
N LEU A 88 4.92 -24.00 2.87
CA LEU A 88 4.45 -22.64 3.18
C LEU A 88 2.95 -22.60 3.48
N ASP A 89 2.13 -23.33 2.72
CA ASP A 89 0.68 -23.42 2.96
C ASP A 89 0.38 -24.05 4.32
N GLU A 90 1.18 -25.03 4.76
CA GLU A 90 1.00 -25.66 6.06
C GLU A 90 1.47 -24.75 7.21
N ILE A 91 2.59 -24.04 7.05
CA ILE A 91 3.01 -23.02 8.02
C ILE A 91 1.93 -21.96 8.18
N GLN A 92 1.34 -21.50 7.08
CA GLN A 92 0.27 -20.51 7.12
C GLN A 92 -0.91 -20.99 7.97
N LYS A 93 -1.39 -22.21 7.74
CA LYS A 93 -2.51 -22.80 8.49
C LYS A 93 -2.20 -22.88 9.99
N GLU A 94 -1.06 -23.47 10.34
CA GLU A 94 -0.62 -23.61 11.74
C GLU A 94 -0.45 -22.25 12.42
N PHE A 95 0.15 -21.27 11.75
CA PHE A 95 0.37 -19.95 12.32
C PHE A 95 -0.94 -19.19 12.58
N LEU A 96 -1.89 -19.27 11.65
CA LEU A 96 -3.21 -18.65 11.79
C LEU A 96 -4.09 -19.34 12.84
N GLN A 97 -3.83 -20.63 13.13
CA GLN A 97 -4.47 -21.34 14.24
C GLN A 97 -3.87 -20.96 15.61
N CYS A 98 -2.57 -20.69 15.67
CA CYS A 98 -1.90 -20.32 16.93
C CYS A 98 -2.12 -18.86 17.35
N TYR A 99 -2.33 -17.94 16.40
CA TYR A 99 -2.36 -16.50 16.69
C TYR A 99 -3.56 -15.79 16.07
N GLU A 100 -4.31 -15.08 16.91
CA GLU A 100 -5.36 -14.18 16.45
C GLU A 100 -4.80 -12.99 15.68
N LYS A 101 -5.55 -12.55 14.67
CA LYS A 101 -5.19 -11.40 13.83
C LYS A 101 -4.88 -10.13 14.63
N LYS A 102 -5.67 -9.84 15.67
CA LYS A 102 -5.50 -8.65 16.51
C LYS A 102 -4.13 -8.65 17.21
N LYS A 103 -3.73 -9.79 17.77
CA LYS A 103 -2.42 -9.96 18.43
C LYS A 103 -1.27 -9.70 17.45
N ILE A 104 -1.39 -10.18 16.21
CA ILE A 104 -0.38 -9.97 15.15
C ILE A 104 -0.26 -8.49 14.74
N GLU A 105 -1.38 -7.76 14.66
CA GLU A 105 -1.39 -6.34 14.31
C GLU A 105 -0.79 -5.47 15.43
N GLU A 106 -0.96 -5.86 16.69
CA GLU A 106 -0.40 -5.14 17.85
C GLU A 106 1.11 -5.33 18.02
N VAL A 107 1.73 -6.34 17.39
CA VAL A 107 3.18 -6.56 17.46
C VAL A 107 3.93 -5.37 16.87
N GLN A 108 4.85 -4.81 17.67
CA GLN A 108 5.77 -3.74 17.27
C GLN A 108 7.24 -4.17 17.28
N ARG A 109 7.58 -5.23 18.02
CA ARG A 109 8.96 -5.69 18.19
C ARG A 109 9.28 -6.81 17.18
N PRO A 110 10.45 -6.78 16.53
CA PRO A 110 10.91 -7.89 15.71
C PRO A 110 10.96 -9.19 16.50
N TYR A 111 10.52 -10.29 15.88
CA TYR A 111 10.50 -11.64 16.44
C TYR A 111 9.68 -11.78 17.73
N ALA A 112 8.63 -10.98 17.93
CA ALA A 112 7.80 -11.06 19.14
C ALA A 112 7.04 -12.38 19.29
N LEU A 113 6.94 -13.20 18.23
CA LEU A 113 6.26 -14.50 18.22
C LEU A 113 7.25 -15.66 18.09
N ILE A 114 8.41 -15.55 18.75
CA ILE A 114 9.47 -16.58 18.76
C ILE A 114 8.99 -17.95 19.26
N ASP A 115 7.94 -18.02 20.07
CA ASP A 115 7.41 -19.29 20.58
C ASP A 115 6.95 -20.23 19.45
N PHE A 116 6.66 -19.70 18.26
CA PHE A 116 6.31 -20.47 17.08
C PHE A 116 7.49 -21.23 16.45
N ASP A 117 8.73 -20.94 16.84
CA ASP A 117 9.95 -21.61 16.34
C ASP A 117 9.87 -23.14 16.51
N ILE A 118 9.30 -23.62 17.63
CA ILE A 118 9.12 -25.06 17.88
C ILE A 118 8.26 -25.71 16.78
N THR A 119 7.19 -25.05 16.35
CA THR A 119 6.33 -25.53 15.26
C THR A 119 7.07 -25.48 13.93
N LEU A 120 7.80 -24.39 13.64
CA LEU A 120 8.61 -24.25 12.43
C LEU A 120 9.66 -25.36 12.30
N GLN A 121 10.37 -25.67 13.39
CA GLN A 121 11.39 -26.72 13.40
C GLN A 121 10.77 -28.10 13.16
N LYS A 122 9.64 -28.43 13.80
CA LYS A 122 8.91 -29.69 13.59
C LYS A 122 8.46 -29.84 12.13
N LEU A 123 7.86 -28.80 11.55
CA LEU A 123 7.44 -28.79 10.16
C LEU A 123 8.65 -28.94 9.23
N LYS A 124 9.71 -28.15 9.44
CA LYS A 124 10.95 -28.21 8.63
C LYS A 124 11.56 -29.62 8.65
N GLN A 125 11.70 -30.23 9.82
CA GLN A 125 12.24 -31.58 9.95
C GLN A 125 11.38 -32.60 9.19
N ARG A 126 10.06 -32.50 9.29
CA ARG A 126 9.14 -33.39 8.55
C ARG A 126 9.27 -33.20 7.03
N TYR A 127 9.33 -31.95 6.56
CA TYR A 127 9.44 -31.63 5.13
C TYR A 127 10.80 -31.95 4.50
N ASN A 128 11.87 -31.98 5.31
CA ASN A 128 13.18 -32.46 4.87
C ASN A 128 13.26 -34.01 4.84
N ASN A 129 12.42 -34.70 5.62
CA ASN A 129 12.35 -36.16 5.66
C ASN A 129 11.26 -36.71 4.71
N THR A 130 11.53 -36.67 3.40
CA THR A 130 10.58 -36.99 2.31
C THR A 130 9.96 -38.39 2.37
N ARG A 131 10.61 -39.39 2.98
CA ARG A 131 10.06 -40.75 3.18
C ARG A 131 8.73 -40.77 3.97
N SER A 132 8.46 -39.74 4.78
CA SER A 132 7.25 -39.64 5.61
C SER A 132 6.10 -38.86 4.98
N LEU A 133 6.34 -38.15 3.87
CA LEU A 133 5.42 -37.17 3.28
C LEU A 133 4.62 -37.73 2.10
N THR A 134 5.18 -38.67 1.34
CA THR A 134 4.58 -39.23 0.12
C THR A 134 3.26 -39.95 0.37
N THR A 135 3.00 -40.43 1.59
CA THR A 135 1.72 -41.07 1.97
C THR A 135 0.64 -40.09 2.43
N ARG A 136 0.96 -38.82 2.73
CA ARG A 136 0.00 -37.84 3.27
C ARG A 136 -0.32 -36.67 2.35
N LEU A 137 0.56 -36.35 1.40
CA LEU A 137 0.37 -35.23 0.48
C LEU A 137 -0.19 -35.69 -0.86
N ASN A 138 -1.26 -35.05 -1.33
CA ASN A 138 -1.75 -35.23 -2.70
C ASN A 138 -0.85 -34.45 -3.68
N LEU A 139 0.36 -34.98 -3.91
CA LEU A 139 1.39 -34.33 -4.73
C LEU A 139 0.93 -34.07 -6.17
N ALA A 140 0.06 -34.93 -6.71
CA ALA A 140 -0.50 -34.76 -8.05
C ALA A 140 -1.37 -33.49 -8.15
N GLN A 141 -2.25 -33.28 -7.17
CA GLN A 141 -3.10 -32.09 -7.11
C GLN A 141 -2.28 -30.81 -6.95
N LEU A 142 -1.31 -30.80 -6.03
CA LEU A 142 -0.44 -29.64 -5.80
C LEU A 142 0.43 -29.33 -7.02
N SER A 143 0.94 -30.36 -7.70
CA SER A 143 1.70 -30.20 -8.94
C SER A 143 0.83 -29.61 -10.06
N GLN A 144 -0.41 -30.07 -10.20
CA GLN A 144 -1.37 -29.50 -11.15
C GLN A 144 -1.69 -28.04 -10.81
N GLU A 145 -1.92 -27.71 -9.53
CA GLU A 145 -2.17 -26.34 -9.10
C GLU A 145 -0.99 -25.42 -9.43
N LEU A 146 0.24 -25.86 -9.14
CA LEU A 146 1.46 -25.11 -9.42
C LEU A 146 1.68 -24.92 -10.94
N LYS A 147 1.26 -25.89 -11.76
CA LYS A 147 1.29 -25.78 -13.22
C LYS A 147 0.25 -24.79 -13.74
N MET A 148 -0.95 -24.79 -13.16
CA MET A 148 -2.03 -23.88 -13.53
C MET A 148 -1.77 -22.44 -13.06
N ARG A 149 -1.08 -22.28 -11.93
CA ARG A 149 -0.71 -20.99 -11.35
C ARG A 149 0.75 -21.00 -10.91
N PRO A 150 1.69 -20.80 -11.85
CA PRO A 150 3.11 -20.75 -11.52
C PRO A 150 3.41 -19.53 -10.62
N PRO A 151 4.40 -19.63 -9.72
CA PRO A 151 4.81 -18.50 -8.90
C PRO A 151 5.44 -17.41 -9.77
N TYR A 152 5.29 -16.15 -9.35
CA TYR A 152 5.98 -15.02 -9.96
C TYR A 152 7.49 -15.13 -9.72
N MET A 153 8.28 -15.02 -10.78
CA MET A 153 9.74 -15.06 -10.71
C MET A 153 10.28 -13.67 -10.40
N VAL A 154 10.81 -13.48 -9.19
CA VAL A 154 11.41 -12.22 -8.76
C VAL A 154 12.77 -12.06 -9.43
N CYS A 155 12.98 -10.93 -10.09
CA CYS A 155 14.28 -10.63 -10.70
C CYS A 155 15.21 -9.93 -9.69
N PRO A 156 16.54 -10.16 -9.74
CA PRO A 156 17.49 -9.49 -8.84
C PRO A 156 17.42 -7.96 -8.87
N ASP A 157 17.12 -7.36 -10.03
CA ASP A 157 16.97 -5.91 -10.16
C ASP A 157 15.80 -5.35 -9.33
N GLU A 158 14.77 -6.17 -9.05
CA GLU A 158 13.61 -5.76 -8.26
C GLU A 158 13.92 -5.62 -6.76
N LEU A 159 15.05 -6.17 -6.32
CA LEU A 159 15.54 -6.07 -4.96
C LEU A 159 16.32 -4.77 -4.70
N ARG A 160 16.65 -4.01 -5.76
CA ARG A 160 17.46 -2.79 -5.65
C ARG A 160 16.64 -1.65 -5.04
N PRO A 161 17.21 -0.86 -4.12
CA PRO A 161 16.57 0.37 -3.65
C PRO A 161 16.23 1.30 -4.83
N GLY A 162 14.98 1.76 -4.92
CA GLY A 162 14.49 2.62 -6.01
C GLY A 162 13.84 1.90 -7.19
N TYR A 163 13.89 0.56 -7.25
CA TYR A 163 13.15 -0.19 -8.28
C TYR A 163 11.64 -0.03 -8.07
N GLY A 164 10.95 0.49 -9.10
CA GLY A 164 9.50 0.71 -9.11
C GLY A 164 9.01 2.16 -8.89
N GLU A 165 9.90 3.15 -8.71
CA GLU A 165 9.47 4.57 -8.63
C GLU A 165 9.13 5.19 -9.99
N SER A 166 9.52 4.59 -11.11
CA SER A 166 9.34 5.18 -12.46
C SER A 166 8.73 4.25 -13.52
N LYS A 167 8.37 3.00 -13.18
CA LYS A 167 7.76 2.04 -14.13
C LYS A 167 6.49 1.45 -13.54
N ASN A 168 5.40 2.19 -13.64
CA ASN A 168 4.08 1.62 -13.40
C ASN A 168 3.11 2.09 -14.47
N ASN A 169 3.25 1.56 -15.70
CA ASN A 169 2.20 1.67 -16.70
C ASN A 169 1.75 0.31 -17.26
N ASN A 170 2.60 -0.71 -17.45
CA ASN A 170 2.16 -1.92 -18.16
C ASN A 170 2.66 -3.23 -17.51
N ALA A 171 2.07 -3.67 -16.40
CA ALA A 171 2.15 -5.07 -15.97
C ALA A 171 0.82 -5.52 -15.38
N THR A 172 0.25 -6.52 -16.02
CA THR A 172 -0.99 -7.25 -15.73
C THR A 172 -0.97 -7.93 -14.35
N LEU A 173 -2.05 -7.69 -13.60
CA LEU A 173 -2.79 -8.61 -12.74
C LEU A 173 -2.00 -9.48 -11.74
N SER A 174 -2.03 -9.14 -10.45
CA SER A 174 -2.37 -10.11 -9.39
C SER A 174 -2.52 -9.44 -8.01
N THR A 175 -3.50 -9.97 -7.30
CA THR A 175 -4.06 -9.61 -6.00
C THR A 175 -3.04 -9.66 -4.87
N THR A 176 -2.88 -8.55 -4.14
CA THR A 176 -2.70 -8.44 -2.68
C THR A 176 -2.59 -6.95 -2.33
N ALA A 177 -3.74 -6.26 -2.37
CA ALA A 177 -3.80 -4.85 -2.01
C ALA A 177 -3.50 -4.68 -0.51
N SER A 178 -2.32 -4.11 -0.25
CA SER A 178 -1.91 -3.42 0.97
C SER A 178 -3.06 -2.65 1.62
N LEU A 179 -3.05 -2.63 2.96
CA LEU A 179 -4.03 -2.05 3.89
C LEU A 179 -4.17 -0.51 3.87
N HIS A 180 -4.09 0.12 2.70
CA HIS A 180 -4.47 1.50 2.49
C HIS A 180 -5.59 1.49 1.47
N SER A 181 -6.74 2.09 1.82
CA SER A 181 -7.92 2.15 0.96
C SER A 181 -7.66 3.08 -0.21
N ARG A 182 -6.72 2.73 -1.08
CA ARG A 182 -6.32 3.55 -2.23
C ARG A 182 -7.50 3.65 -3.17
N TYR A 183 -7.72 4.86 -3.67
CA TYR A 183 -8.65 5.05 -4.77
C TYR A 183 -8.19 4.29 -6.01
N LEU A 184 -9.16 3.84 -6.80
CA LEU A 184 -8.91 3.26 -8.13
C LEU A 184 -8.10 4.26 -8.99
N PRO A 185 -7.26 3.80 -9.95
CA PRO A 185 -6.49 4.65 -10.85
C PRO A 185 -7.28 5.85 -11.40
N SER A 186 -6.61 6.99 -11.48
CA SER A 186 -7.21 8.28 -11.84
C SER A 186 -7.77 8.26 -13.26
N THR A 187 -9.10 8.28 -13.37
CA THR A 187 -9.80 8.48 -14.63
C THR A 187 -9.69 9.95 -15.08
N LEU A 188 -9.83 10.21 -16.39
CA LEU A 188 -9.73 11.55 -16.99
C LEU A 188 -10.54 12.63 -16.27
N TYR A 189 -11.77 12.32 -15.85
CA TYR A 189 -12.63 13.28 -15.15
C TYR A 189 -12.05 13.75 -13.79
N VAL A 190 -11.27 12.89 -13.11
CA VAL A 190 -10.57 13.21 -11.86
C VAL A 190 -9.39 14.15 -12.12
N ILE A 191 -8.62 13.90 -13.18
CA ILE A 191 -7.49 14.73 -13.60
C ILE A 191 -7.98 16.14 -13.97
N ILE A 192 -9.09 16.23 -14.72
CA ILE A 192 -9.73 17.50 -15.04
C ILE A 192 -10.14 18.24 -13.76
N SER A 193 -10.74 17.54 -12.79
CA SER A 193 -11.12 18.15 -11.51
C SER A 193 -9.91 18.67 -10.71
N LEU A 194 -8.81 17.92 -10.70
CA LEU A 194 -7.55 18.33 -10.03
C LEU A 194 -6.99 19.60 -10.69
N GLY A 195 -6.93 19.63 -12.02
CA GLY A 195 -6.45 20.79 -12.77
C GLY A 195 -7.31 22.04 -12.53
N LEU A 196 -8.64 21.91 -12.60
CA LEU A 196 -9.56 23.02 -12.37
C LEU A 196 -9.46 23.59 -10.95
N ASN A 197 -9.38 22.73 -9.92
CA ASN A 197 -9.24 23.20 -8.53
C ASN A 197 -7.86 23.84 -8.28
N CYS A 198 -6.80 23.34 -8.91
CA CYS A 198 -5.47 23.93 -8.83
C CYS A 198 -5.45 25.33 -9.47
N PHE A 199 -6.08 25.45 -10.64
CA PHE A 199 -6.23 26.73 -11.31
C PHE A 199 -7.05 27.74 -10.48
N CYS A 200 -8.17 27.31 -9.89
CA CYS A 200 -8.94 28.16 -8.97
C CYS A 200 -8.11 28.61 -7.75
N ALA A 201 -7.28 27.73 -7.19
CA ALA A 201 -6.40 28.10 -6.08
C ALA A 201 -5.41 29.20 -6.48
N LEU A 202 -4.80 29.11 -7.67
CA LEU A 202 -3.88 30.12 -8.20
C LEU A 202 -4.58 31.47 -8.48
N LEU A 203 -5.79 31.44 -9.04
CA LEU A 203 -6.59 32.66 -9.26
C LEU A 203 -6.96 33.33 -7.94
N ASN A 204 -7.36 32.54 -6.93
CA ASN A 204 -7.69 33.06 -5.61
C ASN A 204 -6.45 33.64 -4.91
N LEU A 205 -5.31 32.97 -5.03
CA LEU A 205 -4.04 33.43 -4.44
C LEU A 205 -3.55 34.73 -5.08
N SER A 206 -3.53 34.81 -6.42
CA SER A 206 -3.09 36.01 -7.13
C SER A 206 -3.99 37.20 -6.83
N ARG A 207 -5.32 37.04 -6.84
CA ARG A 207 -6.26 38.11 -6.46
C ARG A 207 -6.14 38.51 -4.99
N GLY A 208 -5.96 37.55 -4.09
CA GLY A 208 -5.77 37.83 -2.66
C GLY A 208 -4.51 38.66 -2.40
N ILE A 209 -3.39 38.33 -3.06
CA ILE A 209 -2.14 39.10 -2.93
C ILE A 209 -2.31 40.53 -3.44
N VAL A 210 -2.99 40.72 -4.58
CA VAL A 210 -3.24 42.05 -5.14
C VAL A 210 -4.08 42.90 -4.18
N VAL A 211 -5.20 42.37 -3.67
CA VAL A 211 -6.09 43.09 -2.75
C VAL A 211 -5.38 43.43 -1.43
N ILE A 212 -4.56 42.52 -0.90
CA ILE A 212 -3.77 42.79 0.31
C ILE A 212 -2.70 43.87 0.06
N ASN A 213 -2.06 43.84 -1.11
CA ASN A 213 -1.04 44.84 -1.47
C ASN A 213 -1.66 46.23 -1.67
N GLU A 214 -2.84 46.31 -2.30
CA GLU A 214 -3.62 47.54 -2.39
C GLU A 214 -4.02 48.06 -1.00
N ALA A 215 -4.52 47.17 -0.13
CA ALA A 215 -4.84 47.51 1.27
C ALA A 215 -3.63 48.00 2.09
N HIS A 216 -2.43 47.54 1.74
CA HIS A 216 -1.18 47.98 2.38
C HIS A 216 -0.78 49.40 1.96
N ILE A 217 -1.03 49.75 0.70
CA ILE A 217 -0.71 51.07 0.15
C ILE A 217 -1.69 52.12 0.71
N ASP A 218 -2.97 51.78 0.83
CA ASP A 218 -4.04 52.69 1.32
C ASP A 218 -4.22 52.64 2.85
N SER A 219 -3.13 52.40 3.59
CA SER A 219 -3.03 52.06 5.03
C SER A 219 -3.74 52.94 6.08
N VAL A 220 -4.52 53.95 5.68
CA VAL A 220 -5.09 54.95 6.58
C VAL A 220 -6.53 54.62 7.01
N TYR A 221 -7.34 53.83 6.27
CA TYR A 221 -8.76 53.67 6.67
C TYR A 221 -9.47 52.31 6.51
N ASP A 222 -8.92 51.25 5.91
CA ASP A 222 -9.79 50.10 5.60
C ASP A 222 -9.36 48.74 6.15
N SER A 223 -9.91 48.40 7.32
CA SER A 223 -9.87 47.03 7.85
C SER A 223 -10.64 46.03 6.97
N GLU A 224 -11.57 46.50 6.14
CA GLU A 224 -12.41 45.66 5.29
C GLU A 224 -11.62 45.07 4.11
N HIS A 225 -10.70 45.83 3.50
CA HIS A 225 -9.84 45.32 2.41
C HIS A 225 -8.97 44.13 2.84
N TYR A 226 -8.46 44.12 4.07
CA TYR A 226 -7.75 42.96 4.62
C TYR A 226 -8.67 41.75 4.82
N GLN A 227 -9.94 41.95 5.19
CA GLN A 227 -10.93 40.87 5.32
C GLN A 227 -11.24 40.23 3.96
N TYR A 228 -11.38 41.04 2.91
CA TYR A 228 -11.55 40.54 1.53
C TYR A 228 -10.31 39.76 1.07
N GLY A 229 -9.12 40.32 1.27
CA GLY A 229 -7.85 39.65 0.98
C GLY A 229 -7.70 38.30 1.70
N ALA A 230 -8.02 38.25 2.99
CA ALA A 230 -8.03 37.02 3.77
C ALA A 230 -9.06 36.01 3.23
N THR A 231 -10.24 36.46 2.81
CA THR A 231 -11.28 35.59 2.24
C THR A 231 -10.84 34.95 0.91
N PHE A 232 -10.10 35.69 0.06
CA PHE A 232 -9.46 35.10 -1.13
C PHE A 232 -8.45 34.00 -0.77
N LEU A 233 -7.64 34.19 0.27
CA LEU A 233 -6.71 33.16 0.74
C LEU A 233 -7.45 31.94 1.30
N ILE A 234 -8.53 32.15 2.06
CA ILE A 234 -9.40 31.06 2.54
C ILE A 234 -9.97 30.28 1.35
N CYS A 235 -10.43 30.94 0.28
CA CYS A 235 -10.88 30.27 -0.93
C CYS A 235 -9.78 29.44 -1.61
N CYS A 236 -8.53 29.91 -1.59
CA CYS A 236 -7.37 29.15 -2.06
C CYS A 236 -7.18 27.87 -1.24
N PHE A 237 -7.14 27.98 0.10
CA PHE A 237 -7.01 26.82 0.98
C PHE A 237 -8.16 25.82 0.84
N LEU A 238 -9.40 26.28 0.69
CA LEU A 238 -10.55 25.41 0.46
C LEU A 238 -10.43 24.64 -0.87
N SER A 239 -9.92 25.28 -1.93
CA SER A 239 -9.68 24.63 -3.23
C SER A 239 -8.58 23.57 -3.15
N LEU A 240 -7.49 23.84 -2.40
CA LEU A 240 -6.44 22.87 -2.13
C LEU A 240 -6.91 21.72 -1.22
N TYR A 241 -7.76 22.03 -0.25
CA TYR A 241 -8.35 21.00 0.62
C TYR A 241 -9.29 20.08 -0.15
N GLN A 242 -10.01 20.61 -1.13
CA GLN A 242 -10.82 19.81 -2.04
C GLN A 242 -9.96 18.87 -2.90
N ILE A 243 -8.80 19.33 -3.38
CA ILE A 243 -7.78 18.46 -4.02
C ILE A 243 -7.30 17.37 -3.06
N TYR A 244 -7.00 17.74 -1.82
CA TYR A 244 -6.58 16.78 -0.79
C TYR A 244 -7.63 15.69 -0.55
N LEU A 245 -8.92 16.06 -0.46
CA LEU A 245 -10.03 15.11 -0.30
C LEU A 245 -10.25 14.23 -1.55
N ILE A 246 -9.99 14.78 -2.74
CA ILE A 246 -9.99 14.00 -3.97
C ILE A 246 -8.90 12.93 -3.87
N ILE A 247 -7.65 13.29 -3.52
CA ILE A 247 -6.48 12.39 -3.53
C ILE A 247 -6.50 11.38 -2.40
N ASN A 248 -6.87 11.79 -1.18
CA ASN A 248 -6.70 10.98 0.03
C ASN A 248 -8.02 10.34 0.51
N PRO A 249 -8.03 9.03 0.82
CA PRO A 249 -9.22 8.31 1.24
C PRO A 249 -9.49 8.54 2.74
N LEU A 250 -10.38 9.48 3.07
CA LEU A 250 -10.79 9.76 4.46
C LEU A 250 -12.13 9.09 4.81
N ARG A 251 -12.28 8.62 6.05
CA ARG A 251 -13.51 7.97 6.55
C ARG A 251 -14.75 8.87 6.51
N ARG A 252 -14.58 10.18 6.72
CA ARG A 252 -15.65 11.19 6.69
C ARG A 252 -15.65 12.05 5.42
N ARG A 253 -15.04 11.58 4.33
CA ARG A 253 -14.80 12.38 3.10
C ARG A 253 -16.02 13.08 2.52
N LYS A 254 -17.19 12.42 2.48
CA LYS A 254 -18.42 13.01 1.91
C LYS A 254 -18.92 14.19 2.74
N ALA A 255 -18.93 14.02 4.06
CA ALA A 255 -19.31 15.10 4.99
C ALA A 255 -18.33 16.27 4.92
N LEU A 256 -17.02 15.98 4.89
CA LEU A 256 -15.98 17.00 4.74
C LEU A 256 -16.10 17.73 3.39
N ALA A 257 -16.36 17.02 2.29
CA ALA A 257 -16.56 17.62 0.98
C ALA A 257 -17.78 18.53 0.92
N CYS A 258 -18.91 18.14 1.53
CA CYS A 258 -20.09 19.00 1.65
C CYS A 258 -19.79 20.25 2.48
N ALA A 259 -19.06 20.12 3.59
CA ALA A 259 -18.65 21.26 4.40
C ALA A 259 -17.75 22.22 3.61
N THR A 260 -16.76 21.69 2.88
CA THR A 260 -15.88 22.49 2.02
C THR A 260 -16.66 23.20 0.91
N LEU A 261 -17.63 22.54 0.28
CA LEU A 261 -18.49 23.15 -0.73
C LEU A 261 -19.32 24.30 -0.14
N ALA A 262 -19.97 24.07 1.00
CA ALA A 262 -20.76 25.10 1.68
C ALA A 262 -19.89 26.31 2.06
N SER A 263 -18.71 26.07 2.65
CA SER A 263 -17.75 27.13 2.96
C SER A 263 -17.30 27.88 1.72
N ASN A 264 -17.03 27.20 0.60
CA ASN A 264 -16.65 27.86 -0.65
C ASN A 264 -17.77 28.76 -1.15
N CYS A 265 -19.02 28.26 -1.21
CA CYS A 265 -20.18 29.07 -1.62
C CYS A 265 -20.36 30.32 -0.74
N LEU A 266 -20.24 30.19 0.58
CA LEU A 266 -20.33 31.32 1.50
C LEU A 266 -19.22 32.35 1.26
N CYS A 267 -17.98 31.90 1.06
CA CYS A 267 -16.87 32.80 0.73
C CYS A 267 -17.08 33.49 -0.63
N GLN A 268 -17.63 32.80 -1.64
CA GLN A 268 -17.93 33.43 -2.93
C GLN A 268 -19.05 34.47 -2.84
N LEU A 269 -20.06 34.24 -2.00
CA LEU A 269 -21.11 35.22 -1.72
C LEU A 269 -20.57 36.44 -0.98
N TYR A 270 -19.64 36.25 -0.04
CA TYR A 270 -18.98 37.36 0.65
C TYR A 270 -18.10 38.19 -0.31
N LEU A 271 -17.48 37.55 -1.30
CA LEU A 271 -16.67 38.21 -2.34
C LEU A 271 -17.50 38.76 -3.51
N TRP A 272 -18.82 38.91 -3.36
CA TRP A 272 -19.71 39.30 -4.45
C TRP A 272 -19.35 40.65 -5.07
N GLU A 273 -18.93 41.62 -4.26
CA GLU A 273 -18.57 42.97 -4.74
C GLU A 273 -17.25 43.00 -5.54
N TYR A 274 -16.36 42.04 -5.29
CA TYR A 274 -15.04 41.94 -5.94
C TYR A 274 -15.01 40.97 -7.13
N ARG A 275 -16.13 40.32 -7.45
CA ARG A 275 -16.22 39.30 -8.51
C ARG A 275 -17.42 39.52 -9.41
N ASN A 276 -17.22 39.32 -10.70
CA ASN A 276 -18.34 39.29 -11.64
C ASN A 276 -19.18 38.02 -11.43
N ASN A 277 -20.48 38.10 -11.70
CA ASN A 277 -21.41 36.96 -11.61
C ASN A 277 -20.90 35.69 -12.33
N LEU A 278 -20.26 35.86 -13.49
CA LEU A 278 -19.66 34.76 -14.25
C LEU A 278 -18.46 34.11 -13.54
N GLN A 279 -17.65 34.90 -12.83
CA GLN A 279 -16.52 34.38 -12.06
C GLN A 279 -17.02 33.61 -10.83
N ILE A 280 -18.01 34.16 -10.13
CA ILE A 280 -18.66 33.48 -9.01
C ILE A 280 -19.24 32.15 -9.47
N LEU A 281 -20.00 32.14 -10.58
CA LEU A 281 -20.57 30.93 -11.16
C LEU A 281 -19.48 29.92 -11.54
N PHE A 282 -18.38 30.36 -12.14
CA PHE A 282 -17.25 29.50 -12.48
C PHE A 282 -16.66 28.80 -11.24
N HIS A 283 -16.33 29.56 -10.19
CA HIS A 283 -15.74 29.00 -8.97
C HIS A 283 -16.69 28.05 -8.23
N VAL A 284 -17.99 28.39 -8.15
CA VAL A 284 -19.01 27.51 -7.57
C VAL A 284 -19.16 26.23 -8.41
N THR A 285 -19.15 26.34 -9.74
CA THR A 285 -19.26 25.16 -10.63
C THR A 285 -18.07 24.22 -10.45
N VAL A 286 -16.84 24.75 -10.37
CA VAL A 286 -15.63 23.96 -10.11
C VAL A 286 -15.70 23.27 -8.74
N ALA A 287 -16.17 23.97 -7.71
CA ALA A 287 -16.36 23.39 -6.38
C ALA A 287 -17.44 22.30 -6.37
N CYS A 288 -18.56 22.49 -7.07
CA CYS A 288 -19.60 21.47 -7.23
C CYS A 288 -19.07 20.24 -7.96
N TYR A 289 -18.32 20.44 -9.05
CA TYR A 289 -17.72 19.36 -9.83
C TYR A 289 -16.70 18.58 -9.01
N GLY A 290 -15.83 19.25 -8.25
CA GLY A 290 -14.88 18.59 -7.34
C GLY A 290 -15.58 17.74 -6.27
N THR A 291 -16.69 18.23 -5.71
CA THR A 291 -17.51 17.49 -4.75
C THR A 291 -18.18 16.28 -5.40
N PHE A 292 -18.73 16.43 -6.60
CA PHE A 292 -19.26 15.32 -7.39
C PHE A 292 -18.20 14.25 -7.65
N VAL A 293 -16.98 14.65 -8.00
CA VAL A 293 -15.85 13.73 -8.17
C VAL A 293 -15.53 13.00 -6.87
N ILE A 294 -15.50 13.67 -5.72
CA ILE A 294 -15.27 13.01 -4.42
C ILE A 294 -16.35 11.97 -4.12
N PHE A 295 -17.61 12.28 -4.41
CA PHE A 295 -18.75 11.39 -4.17
C PHE A 295 -18.75 10.16 -5.07
N THR A 296 -18.39 10.34 -6.33
CA THR A 296 -18.37 9.27 -7.35
C THR A 296 -17.08 8.45 -7.31
N ARG A 297 -16.00 8.97 -6.71
CA ARG A 297 -14.75 8.24 -6.58
C ARG A 297 -14.97 7.00 -5.71
N LYS A 298 -14.95 5.84 -6.36
CA LYS A 298 -15.02 4.55 -5.70
C LYS A 298 -13.75 4.36 -4.88
N VAL A 299 -13.94 4.23 -3.58
CA VAL A 299 -12.91 3.77 -2.66
C VAL A 299 -12.88 2.26 -2.79
N GLN A 300 -11.70 1.64 -2.88
CA GLN A 300 -11.60 0.19 -2.95
C GLN A 300 -12.34 -0.42 -1.75
N GLU A 301 -13.51 -1.01 -1.98
CA GLU A 301 -14.30 -1.63 -0.92
C GLU A 301 -13.59 -2.88 -0.41
N LYS A 302 -13.69 -3.08 0.90
CA LYS A 302 -13.25 -4.29 1.58
C LYS A 302 -14.09 -5.45 1.03
N LEU A 303 -13.49 -6.39 0.30
CA LEU A 303 -14.23 -7.58 -0.13
C LEU A 303 -14.74 -8.33 1.11
N PRO A 304 -16.00 -8.83 1.11
CA PRO A 304 -16.49 -9.66 2.20
C PRO A 304 -15.58 -10.88 2.33
N GLN A 305 -15.14 -11.14 3.56
CA GLN A 305 -14.33 -12.30 3.90
C GLN A 305 -15.16 -13.55 3.60
N TYR A 306 -14.83 -14.27 2.53
CA TYR A 306 -15.23 -15.68 2.45
C TYR A 306 -14.41 -16.42 3.50
N THR A 307 -15.08 -16.81 4.58
CA THR A 307 -14.58 -17.77 5.55
C THR A 307 -14.41 -19.11 4.84
N LEU A 308 -13.16 -19.54 4.70
CA LEU A 308 -12.77 -20.94 4.55
C LEU A 308 -11.86 -21.28 5.72
#